data_AF-A0A2S6XGV1-F1
#
_entry.id   AF-A0A2S6XGV1-F1
#
_cell.length_a   1.000
_cell.length_b   1.000
_cell.length_c   1.000
_cell.angle_alpha   90.00
_cell.angle_beta   90.00
_cell.angle_gamma   90.00
#
_symmetry.space_group_name_H-M   'P 1'
#
loop_
_entity.id
_entity.type
_entity.pdbx_description
1 polymer ?
#
loop_
_entity_poly.entity_id
_entity_poly.type
_entity_poly.pdbx_seq_one_letter_code
_entity_poly.pdbx_strand_id
1 'polypeptide(L)' 'MSARQRPTTDSARVATPPGPASHRVACQVHGGLVEYDGYSNDAWAYLPDHGGYVSNMFVDVDDAWLSGVPTC' A
#
# COMPACT_ATOMS: atom_id res chain seq x y z
N MET A 1 4.49 0.54 -8.48
CA MET A 1 4.28 0.08 -7.09
C MET A 1 4.63 -1.40 -6.95
N SER A 2 4.66 -1.95 -5.73
CA SER A 2 4.89 -3.38 -5.46
C SER A 2 3.95 -3.90 -4.38
N ALA A 3 3.34 -5.06 -4.57
CA ALA A 3 2.56 -5.73 -3.54
C ALA A 3 3.47 -6.65 -2.71
N ARG A 4 3.34 -6.57 -1.39
CA ARG A 4 4.18 -7.18 -0.37
C ARG A 4 3.35 -8.13 0.49
N GLN A 5 3.95 -9.25 0.91
CA GLN A 5 3.24 -10.26 1.69
C GLN A 5 2.81 -9.74 3.08
N ARG A 6 3.58 -8.81 3.65
CA ARG A 6 3.27 -8.11 4.90
C ARG A 6 3.34 -6.59 4.65
N PRO A 7 2.76 -5.74 5.51
CA PRO A 7 2.83 -4.28 5.37
C PRO A 7 4.23 -3.77 5.74
N THR A 8 5.24 -4.17 4.98
CA THR A 8 6.65 -3.75 5.10
C THR A 8 7.38 -4.07 3.79
N THR A 9 8.33 -3.21 3.43
CA THR A 9 9.22 -3.36 2.28
C THR A 9 10.16 -4.57 2.40
N ASP A 10 10.43 -5.03 3.64
CA ASP A 10 11.29 -6.18 3.93
C ASP A 10 10.63 -7.53 3.64
N SER A 11 9.32 -7.55 3.42
CA SER A 11 8.61 -8.78 3.11
C SER A 11 8.69 -9.16 1.63
N ALA A 12 8.48 -10.45 1.37
CA ALA A 12 8.47 -11.00 0.02
C ALA A 12 7.48 -10.24 -0.87
N ARG A 13 7.89 -9.94 -2.10
CA ARG A 13 7.02 -9.39 -3.13
C ARG A 13 6.09 -10.50 -3.63
N VAL A 14 4.78 -10.26 -3.60
CA VAL A 14 3.76 -11.22 -4.07
C VAL A 14 3.21 -10.87 -5.45
N ALA A 15 3.23 -9.59 -5.81
CA ALA A 15 2.84 -9.14 -7.15
C ALA A 15 3.48 -7.79 -7.50
N THR A 16 3.46 -7.48 -8.80
CA THR A 16 3.70 -6.13 -9.32
C THR A 16 2.44 -5.71 -10.06
N PRO A 17 1.54 -4.94 -9.43
CA PRO A 17 0.33 -4.47 -10.08
C PRO A 17 0.65 -3.68 -11.37
N PRO A 18 -0.12 -3.87 -12.44
CA PRO A 18 0.17 -3.27 -13.74
C PRO A 18 -0.09 -1.77 -13.73
N GLY A 19 0.94 -0.97 -14.06
CA GLY A 19 0.83 0.46 -14.43
C GLY A 19 0.03 1.35 -13.47
N PRO A 20 -0.29 2.59 -13.88
CA PRO A 20 -1.32 3.38 -13.24
C PRO A 20 -2.68 2.73 -13.52
N ALA A 21 -3.22 2.04 -12.53
CA ALA A 21 -4.51 1.38 -12.60
C ALA A 21 -5.28 1.57 -11.28
N SER A 22 -6.60 1.55 -11.36
CA SER A 22 -7.45 1.54 -10.17
C SER A 22 -7.47 0.14 -9.58
N HIS A 23 -7.02 0.00 -8.34
CA HIS A 23 -7.07 -1.25 -7.58
C HIS A 23 -8.13 -1.15 -6.50
N ARG A 24 -8.84 -2.26 -6.23
CA ARG A 24 -9.71 -2.32 -5.05
C ARG A 24 -8.86 -2.44 -3.79
N VAL A 25 -9.20 -1.66 -2.78
CA VAL A 25 -8.60 -1.74 -1.45
C VAL A 25 -9.67 -2.27 -0.49
N ALA A 26 -9.35 -3.33 0.24
CA ALA A 26 -10.28 -3.90 1.21
C ALA A 26 -10.15 -3.24 2.59
N CYS A 27 -8.93 -3.00 3.04
CA CYS A 27 -8.61 -2.32 4.29
C CYS A 27 -7.19 -1.74 4.22
N GLN A 28 -6.84 -0.93 5.22
CA GLN A 28 -5.51 -0.34 5.37
C GLN A 28 -4.98 -0.51 6.79
N VAL A 29 -3.65 -0.51 6.96
CA VAL A 29 -3.03 -0.80 8.25
C VAL A 29 -1.73 -0.02 8.41
N HIS A 30 -1.35 0.29 9.65
CA HIS A 30 0.00 0.76 9.96
C HIS A 30 1.02 -0.38 9.77
N GLY A 31 2.16 -0.07 9.17
CA GLY A 31 3.21 -1.02 8.84
C GLY A 31 4.61 -0.42 8.91
N GLY A 32 5.51 -0.95 8.08
CA GLY A 32 6.85 -0.41 7.93
C GLY A 32 6.80 0.98 7.30
N LEU A 33 7.57 1.92 7.88
CA LEU A 33 7.73 3.27 7.35
C LEU A 33 8.40 3.20 5.97
N VAL A 34 7.79 3.85 4.98
CA VAL A 34 8.38 4.02 3.65
C VAL A 34 8.76 5.48 3.49
N GLU A 35 10.01 5.73 3.13
CA GLU A 35 10.53 7.07 2.85
C GLU A 35 10.87 7.19 1.37
N TYR A 36 10.37 8.24 0.73
CA TYR A 36 10.62 8.51 -0.69
C TYR A 36 10.51 10.01 -0.95
N ASP A 37 11.50 10.58 -1.63
CA ASP A 37 11.53 11.99 -2.04
C ASP A 37 11.23 13.01 -0.90
N GLY A 38 11.73 12.73 0.31
CA GLY A 38 11.55 13.60 1.48
C GLY A 38 10.22 13.43 2.22
N TYR A 39 9.34 12.53 1.75
CA TYR A 39 8.10 12.17 2.40
C TYR A 39 8.22 10.81 3.09
N SER A 40 7.43 10.61 4.14
CA SER A 40 7.33 9.32 4.83
C SER A 40 5.88 8.93 5.06
N ASN A 41 5.58 7.65 4.90
CA ASN A 41 4.24 7.09 5.10
C ASN A 41 4.34 5.65 5.61
N ASP A 42 3.67 5.36 6.71
CA ASP A 42 3.60 4.03 7.33
C ASP A 42 2.27 3.30 7.04
N ALA A 43 1.40 3.87 6.21
CA ALA A 43 0.12 3.29 5.82
C ALA A 43 0.29 2.33 4.63
N TRP A 44 -0.38 1.18 4.75
CA TRP A 44 -0.38 0.12 3.74
C TRP A 44 -1.80 -0.30 3.40
N ALA A 45 -2.14 -0.31 2.12
CA ALA A 45 -3.41 -0.78 1.58
C ALA A 45 -3.34 -2.26 1.21
N TYR A 46 -4.31 -3.05 1.66
CA TYR A 46 -4.46 -4.45 1.25
C TYR A 46 -5.26 -4.57 -0.04
N LEU A 47 -4.66 -5.16 -1.06
CA LEU A 47 -5.26 -5.41 -2.37
C LEU A 47 -5.67 -6.88 -2.45
N PRO A 48 -6.97 -7.21 -2.31
CA PRO A 48 -7.44 -8.60 -2.31
C PRO A 48 -7.14 -9.31 -3.63
N ASP A 49 -7.18 -8.60 -4.76
CA ASP A 49 -6.90 -9.14 -6.10
C ASP A 49 -5.44 -9.62 -6.27
N HIS A 50 -4.54 -9.15 -5.40
CA HIS A 50 -3.12 -9.50 -5.42
C HIS A 50 -2.66 -10.24 -4.16
N GLY A 51 -3.54 -10.42 -3.18
CA GLY A 51 -3.23 -11.09 -1.91
C GLY A 51 -2.08 -10.44 -1.14
N GLY A 52 -1.96 -9.11 -1.19
CA GLY A 52 -0.82 -8.41 -0.58
C GLY A 52 -1.07 -6.93 -0.33
N TYR A 53 -0.07 -6.30 0.31
CA TYR A 53 -0.09 -4.92 0.74
C TYR A 53 0.75 -4.04 -0.18
N VAL A 54 0.25 -2.86 -0.53
CA VAL A 54 1.03 -1.81 -1.19
C VAL A 54 1.16 -0.64 -0.23
N SER A 55 2.31 0.05 -0.27
CA SER A 55 2.47 1.28 0.51
C SER A 55 1.63 2.39 -0.12
N ASN A 56 0.87 3.11 0.71
CA ASN A 56 0.08 4.26 0.29
C ASN A 56 0.97 5.39 -0.26
N MET A 57 2.27 5.37 0.04
CA MET A 57 3.29 6.24 -0.55
C MET A 57 3.28 6.27 -2.10
N PHE A 58 2.76 5.22 -2.74
CA PHE A 58 2.69 5.08 -4.19
C PHE A 58 1.26 4.99 -4.74
N VAL A 59 0.28 5.33 -3.91
CA VAL A 59 -1.12 5.45 -4.32
C VAL A 59 -1.39 6.92 -4.58
N ASP A 60 -2.08 7.22 -5.68
CA ASP A 60 -2.39 8.60 -6.09
C ASP A 60 -3.53 9.16 -5.22
N VAL A 61 -3.18 9.57 -4.01
CA VAL A 61 -4.05 10.21 -3.02
C VAL A 61 -3.29 11.32 -2.27
N ASP A 62 -4.02 12.35 -1.86
CA ASP A 62 -3.44 13.51 -1.18
C ASP A 62 -3.00 13.21 0.26
N ASP A 63 -3.65 12.23 0.89
CA ASP A 63 -3.43 11.86 2.29
C ASP A 63 -2.64 10.56 2.43
N ALA A 64 -1.96 10.42 3.57
CA ALA A 64 -1.27 9.18 3.91
C ALA A 64 -2.22 7.97 4.00
N TRP A 65 -3.49 8.21 4.35
CA TRP A 65 -4.55 7.22 4.53
C TRP A 65 -5.68 7.44 3.52
N LEU A 66 -6.27 6.35 3.05
CA LEU A 66 -7.39 6.37 2.11
C LEU A 66 -8.69 6.65 2.87
N SER A 67 -9.35 7.76 2.57
CA SER A 67 -10.64 8.09 3.19
C SER A 67 -11.70 7.02 2.88
N GLY A 68 -12.47 6.63 3.89
CA GLY A 68 -13.53 5.62 3.78
C GLY A 68 -13.04 4.17 3.70
N VAL A 69 -11.73 3.92 3.71
CA VAL A 69 -11.17 2.56 3.80
C VAL A 69 -10.99 2.18 5.28
N PRO A 70 -11.58 1.07 5.74
CA PRO A 70 -11.48 0.65 7.14
C PRO A 70 -10.07 0.18 7.49
N THR A 71 -9.74 0.20 8.77
CA THR A 71 -8.50 -0.40 9.28
C THR A 71 -8.61 -1.93 9.26
N CYS A 72 -7.54 -2.62 8.86
CA CYS A 72 -7.32 -4.02 9.22
C CYS A 72 -6.86 -4.08 10.70
#